data_AF-A0A0F6WAR9-F1
#
_entry.id   AF-A0A0F6WAR9-F1
#
_cell.length_a   1.000
_cell.length_b   1.000
_cell.length_c   1.000
_cell.angle_alpha   90.00
_cell.angle_beta   90.00
_cell.angle_gamma   90.00
#
_symmetry.space_group_name_H-M   'P 1'
#
loop_
_entity.id
_entity.type
_entity.pdbx_description
1 polymer ?
#
loop_
_entity_poly.entity_id
_entity_poly.type
_entity_poly.pdbx_seq_one_letter_code
_entity_poly.pdbx_strand_id
1 'polypeptide(L)'
;MRRYVPVIVVAALLFGLALPGCASATHAVRQRFAAEHGCGEREVTVEDLTSGAYRASGCGRTATYVSTCNEANCTSTTIIREVSGEEAVSGPPSDVASTQRQVIGSERGAAPEAIRAVSRVRTEAGWALETTAQLEGARVSLHAVPSADPRRVWWSIRIPTTAPDETCSTRVLVDGTRVDLEVVQRHPVVEGQEVRSLVDLDVLTAFATAARVIGQTCGHEWVVGPEAQGRLLGFVERVNEESALSSP
;
A
#
# COMPACT_ATOMS: atom_id res chain seq x y z
N MET A 1 -32.38 -66.45 6.40
CA MET A 1 -30.99 -66.06 6.09
C MET A 1 -30.99 -65.08 4.92
N ARG A 2 -30.78 -63.77 5.17
CA ARG A 2 -30.31 -62.80 4.17
C ARG A 2 -29.62 -61.67 4.93
N ARG A 3 -28.36 -61.44 4.55
CA ARG A 3 -27.36 -60.65 5.27
C ARG A 3 -27.55 -59.17 4.97
N TYR A 4 -27.53 -58.35 6.02
CA TYR A 4 -27.32 -56.90 5.95
C TYR A 4 -25.92 -56.63 5.38
N VAL A 5 -25.81 -55.83 4.33
CA VAL A 5 -24.54 -55.29 3.82
C VAL A 5 -24.47 -53.82 4.28
N PRO A 6 -23.46 -53.41 5.06
CA PRO A 6 -23.34 -52.05 5.55
C PRO A 6 -22.68 -51.17 4.47
N VAL A 7 -23.40 -50.15 4.00
CA VAL A 7 -22.83 -49.03 3.23
C VAL A 7 -22.63 -47.87 4.19
N ILE A 8 -21.67 -48.04 5.10
CA ILE A 8 -21.12 -46.97 5.92
C ILE A 8 -19.60 -47.13 5.74
N VAL A 9 -18.94 -46.09 5.24
CA VAL A 9 -17.49 -45.75 5.26
C VAL A 9 -17.09 -45.16 3.90
N VAL A 10 -17.66 -44.01 3.50
CA VAL A 10 -17.07 -43.12 2.47
C VAL A 10 -17.24 -41.63 2.87
N ALA A 11 -17.39 -41.33 4.16
CA ALA A 11 -17.62 -39.96 4.64
C ALA A 11 -16.45 -39.36 5.44
N ALA A 12 -15.33 -40.07 5.59
CA ALA A 12 -14.24 -39.68 6.50
C ALA A 12 -12.95 -39.19 5.82
N LEU A 13 -12.94 -38.95 4.50
CA LEU A 13 -11.73 -38.61 3.73
C LEU A 13 -11.75 -37.20 3.11
N LEU A 14 -12.58 -36.29 3.63
CA LEU A 14 -12.74 -34.92 3.13
C LEU A 14 -12.40 -33.80 4.14
N PHE A 15 -11.88 -34.13 5.33
CA PHE A 15 -11.45 -33.13 6.32
C PHE A 15 -9.96 -33.31 6.62
N GLY A 16 -9.10 -32.54 5.94
CA GLY A 16 -7.67 -32.60 6.27
C GLY A 16 -6.70 -31.88 5.33
N LEU A 17 -7.15 -31.11 4.34
CA LEU A 17 -6.27 -30.20 3.60
C LEU A 17 -6.10 -28.90 4.41
N ALA A 18 -5.40 -29.01 5.55
CA ALA A 18 -4.80 -27.84 6.19
C ALA A 18 -3.67 -27.37 5.27
N LEU A 19 -3.92 -26.29 4.52
CA LEU A 19 -2.93 -25.63 3.67
C LEU A 19 -1.70 -25.28 4.51
N PRO A 20 -0.52 -25.90 4.29
CA PRO A 20 0.67 -25.72 5.15
C PRO A 20 1.39 -24.37 4.94
N GLY A 21 0.71 -23.34 4.41
CA GLY A 21 1.35 -22.11 3.91
C GLY A 21 1.43 -20.92 4.88
N CYS A 22 0.64 -20.87 5.96
CA CYS A 22 0.53 -19.64 6.78
C CYS A 22 1.35 -19.64 8.07
N ALA A 23 1.89 -20.79 8.51
CA ALA A 23 2.57 -20.87 9.81
C ALA A 23 3.92 -20.11 9.87
N SER A 24 4.58 -19.91 8.72
CA SER A 24 5.91 -19.29 8.65
C SER A 24 5.87 -17.77 8.88
N ALA A 25 4.89 -17.08 8.32
CA ALA A 25 4.78 -15.63 8.41
C ALA A 25 4.46 -15.15 9.84
N THR A 26 3.54 -15.84 10.53
CA THR A 26 3.18 -15.52 11.91
C THR A 26 4.37 -15.68 12.86
N HIS A 27 5.20 -16.72 12.66
CA HIS A 27 6.41 -16.93 13.44
C HIS A 27 7.45 -15.84 13.19
N ALA A 28 7.70 -15.48 11.93
CA ALA A 28 8.64 -14.42 11.56
C ALA A 28 8.23 -13.05 12.15
N VAL A 29 6.94 -12.70 12.07
CA VAL A 29 6.40 -11.46 12.64
C VAL A 29 6.54 -11.47 14.17
N ARG A 30 6.23 -12.58 14.83
CA ARG A 30 6.36 -12.72 16.28
C ARG A 30 7.80 -12.51 16.75
N GLN A 31 8.75 -13.20 16.11
CA GLN A 31 10.17 -13.11 16.44
C GLN A 31 10.71 -11.69 16.22
N ARG A 32 10.29 -11.05 15.12
CA ARG A 32 10.67 -9.67 14.81
C ARG A 32 10.13 -8.68 15.83
N PHE A 33 8.85 -8.76 16.19
CA PHE A 33 8.25 -7.89 17.21
C PHE A 33 8.92 -8.07 18.58
N ALA A 34 9.18 -9.32 18.98
CA ALA A 34 9.91 -9.65 20.20
C ALA A 34 11.29 -8.98 20.25
N ALA A 35 12.06 -9.08 19.16
CA ALA A 35 13.37 -8.47 19.04
C ALA A 35 13.32 -6.93 19.01
N GLU A 36 12.37 -6.34 18.28
CA GLU A 36 12.24 -4.87 18.13
C GLU A 36 11.81 -4.19 19.44
N HIS A 37 10.95 -4.84 20.24
CA HIS A 37 10.36 -4.24 21.45
C HIS A 37 10.89 -4.84 22.76
N GLY A 38 11.81 -5.81 22.71
CA GLY A 38 12.42 -6.42 23.90
C GLY A 38 11.46 -7.27 24.73
N CYS A 39 10.43 -7.84 24.10
CA CYS A 39 9.46 -8.72 24.76
C CYS A 39 9.76 -10.20 24.51
N GLY A 40 9.31 -11.07 25.42
CA GLY A 40 9.43 -12.50 25.21
C GLY A 40 8.52 -12.95 24.06
N GLU A 41 8.99 -13.79 23.14
CA GLU A 41 8.19 -14.24 21.99
C GLU A 41 6.83 -14.87 22.40
N ARG A 42 6.77 -15.49 23.58
CA ARG A 42 5.53 -16.10 24.12
C ARG A 42 4.50 -15.07 24.59
N GLU A 43 4.91 -13.83 24.82
CA GLU A 43 4.04 -12.72 25.22
C GLU A 43 3.45 -11.99 24.00
N VAL A 44 3.89 -12.37 22.80
CA VAL A 44 3.50 -11.73 21.54
C VAL A 44 2.40 -12.51 20.85
N THR A 45 1.22 -11.90 20.79
CA THR A 45 0.08 -12.39 20.01
C THR A 45 0.15 -11.77 18.62
N VAL A 46 -0.10 -12.57 17.58
CA VAL A 46 -0.10 -12.10 16.18
C VAL A 46 -1.45 -12.44 15.57
N GLU A 47 -2.16 -11.41 15.09
CA GLU A 47 -3.43 -11.48 14.38
C GLU A 47 -3.17 -11.27 12.87
N ASP A 48 -3.69 -12.16 12.04
CA ASP A 48 -3.61 -12.02 10.57
C ASP A 48 -4.65 -11.00 10.11
N LEU A 49 -4.16 -9.91 9.53
CA LEU A 49 -4.96 -8.88 8.88
C LEU A 49 -4.84 -9.14 7.38
N THR A 50 -5.91 -9.60 6.74
CA THR A 50 -6.01 -9.96 5.30
C THR A 50 -4.99 -9.29 4.37
N SER A 51 -4.51 -10.04 3.37
CA SER A 51 -3.51 -9.60 2.36
C SER A 51 -2.06 -9.51 2.86
N GLY A 52 -1.66 -10.43 3.74
CA GLY A 52 -0.27 -10.56 4.19
C GLY A 52 0.15 -9.49 5.20
N ALA A 53 -0.81 -8.79 5.81
CA ALA A 53 -0.57 -7.91 6.94
C ALA A 53 -0.80 -8.66 8.26
N TYR A 54 -0.07 -8.29 9.30
CA TYR A 54 -0.10 -8.95 10.59
C TYR A 54 -0.04 -7.89 11.68
N ARG A 55 -0.95 -7.96 12.65
CA ARG A 55 -0.91 -7.14 13.85
C ARG A 55 -0.27 -7.94 14.97
N ALA A 56 0.88 -7.50 15.46
CA ALA A 56 1.51 -8.07 16.64
C ALA A 56 1.25 -7.20 17.86
N SER A 57 0.89 -7.82 18.98
CA SER A 57 0.69 -7.16 20.27
C SER A 57 1.35 -7.95 21.40
N GLY A 58 2.01 -7.24 22.31
CA GLY A 58 2.75 -7.81 23.44
C GLY A 58 3.39 -6.69 24.26
N CYS A 59 3.70 -6.96 25.54
CA CYS A 59 4.35 -5.99 26.46
C CYS A 59 3.78 -4.56 26.46
N GLY A 60 2.45 -4.42 26.33
CA GLY A 60 1.78 -3.11 26.28
C GLY A 60 1.95 -2.33 24.97
N ARG A 61 2.52 -2.96 23.93
CA ARG A 61 2.78 -2.38 22.62
C ARG A 61 2.00 -3.12 21.54
N THR A 62 1.70 -2.43 20.45
CA THR A 62 1.07 -3.01 19.26
C THR A 62 1.72 -2.42 18.01
N ALA A 63 2.06 -3.26 17.05
CA ALA A 63 2.62 -2.87 15.76
C ALA A 63 2.01 -3.68 14.61
N THR A 64 2.01 -3.10 13.41
CA THR A 64 1.52 -3.77 12.19
C THR A 64 2.69 -4.02 11.23
N TYR A 65 2.80 -5.26 10.77
CA TYR A 65 3.79 -5.76 9.83
C TYR A 65 3.13 -6.16 8.53
N VAL A 66 3.86 -6.07 7.43
CA VAL A 66 3.50 -6.74 6.18
C VAL A 66 4.60 -7.71 5.84
N SER A 67 4.24 -8.98 5.61
CA SER A 67 5.19 -10.02 5.25
C SER A 67 5.00 -10.42 3.81
N THR A 68 6.08 -10.37 3.04
CA THR A 68 6.15 -11.02 1.73
C THR A 68 6.87 -12.35 1.91
N CYS A 69 6.17 -13.45 1.61
CA CYS A 69 6.74 -14.79 1.66
C CYS A 69 6.98 -15.29 0.24
N ASN A 70 8.19 -15.81 -0.01
CA ASN A 70 8.43 -16.71 -1.13
C ASN A 70 8.42 -18.17 -0.62
N GLU A 71 8.58 -19.14 -1.53
CA GLU A 71 8.45 -20.58 -1.22
C GLU A 71 9.37 -21.07 -0.08
N ALA A 72 10.40 -20.31 0.31
CA ALA A 72 11.36 -20.73 1.35
C ALA A 72 11.59 -19.69 2.47
N ASN A 73 11.27 -18.42 2.27
CA ASN A 73 11.65 -17.32 3.16
C ASN A 73 10.55 -16.26 3.23
N CYS A 74 10.21 -15.83 4.45
CA CYS A 74 9.33 -14.70 4.70
C CYS A 74 10.14 -13.50 5.17
N THR A 75 9.99 -12.37 4.49
CA THR A 75 10.59 -11.09 4.91
C THR A 75 9.46 -10.19 5.40
N SER A 76 9.43 -9.92 6.71
CA SER A 76 8.47 -8.99 7.32
C SER A 76 9.04 -7.58 7.30
N THR A 77 8.26 -6.59 6.87
CA THR A 77 8.59 -5.16 6.95
C THR A 77 7.58 -4.47 7.88
N THR A 78 8.07 -3.69 8.84
CA THR A 78 7.23 -2.92 9.78
C THR A 78 6.62 -1.73 9.04
N ILE A 79 5.29 -1.57 9.09
CA ILE A 79 4.58 -0.52 8.34
C ILE A 79 4.06 0.61 9.24
N ILE A 80 3.77 0.39 10.53
CA ILE A 80 3.15 1.44 11.37
C ILE A 80 3.71 1.49 12.79
N ARG A 81 4.00 2.72 13.25
CA ARG A 81 4.56 3.13 14.55
C ARG A 81 3.53 3.01 15.70
N GLU A 82 4.04 2.67 16.88
CA GLU A 82 3.33 2.42 18.15
C GLU A 82 2.22 3.44 18.48
N VAL A 83 1.03 2.93 18.79
CA VAL A 83 0.13 3.61 19.73
C VAL A 83 0.50 3.04 21.10
N SER A 84 1.38 3.73 21.85
CA SER A 84 1.58 3.40 23.26
C SER A 84 0.23 3.56 23.95
N GLY A 85 -0.31 2.45 24.46
CA GLY A 85 -1.48 2.49 25.32
C GLY A 85 -1.16 3.36 26.52
N GLU A 86 -1.88 4.47 26.64
CA GLU A 86 -1.94 5.30 27.83
C GLU A 86 -2.29 4.41 29.02
N GLU A 87 -1.49 4.49 30.08
CA GLU A 87 -1.67 3.71 31.32
C GLU A 87 -3.13 3.77 31.78
N ALA A 88 -3.72 2.60 32.01
CA ALA A 88 -5.01 2.49 32.66
C ALA A 88 -4.91 3.01 34.10
N VAL A 89 -5.12 4.31 34.28
CA VAL A 89 -5.30 4.93 35.60
C VAL A 89 -6.56 4.33 36.22
N SER A 90 -6.39 3.47 37.22
CA SER A 90 -7.46 2.91 38.04
C SER A 90 -8.07 4.00 38.92
N GLY A 91 -9.08 4.71 38.40
CA GLY A 91 -9.98 5.56 39.18
C GLY A 91 -11.36 4.92 39.33
N PRO A 92 -12.07 5.10 40.46
CA PRO A 92 -13.40 4.53 40.68
C PRO A 92 -14.44 5.08 39.69
N PRO A 93 -15.52 4.31 39.41
CA PRO A 93 -16.44 4.59 38.32
C PRO A 93 -17.18 5.91 38.55
N SER A 94 -16.89 6.89 37.71
CA SER A 94 -17.71 8.10 37.60
C SER A 94 -18.72 7.87 36.49
N ASP A 95 -20.00 7.85 36.86
CA ASP A 95 -21.16 7.70 35.99
C ASP A 95 -21.23 8.83 34.94
N VAL A 96 -20.56 8.71 33.80
CA VAL A 96 -20.80 9.60 32.65
C VAL A 96 -20.56 8.88 31.32
N ALA A 97 -21.65 8.80 30.54
CA ALA A 97 -21.74 8.69 29.08
C ALA A 97 -21.00 7.54 28.36
N SER A 98 -21.80 6.76 27.63
CA SER A 98 -21.37 5.75 26.67
C SER A 98 -20.28 6.29 25.72
N THR A 99 -19.03 5.92 25.99
CA THR A 99 -17.96 6.07 25.00
C THR A 99 -18.10 4.90 24.04
N GLN A 100 -18.69 5.20 22.90
CA GLN A 100 -18.87 4.31 21.76
C GLN A 100 -17.49 3.72 21.40
N ARG A 101 -17.35 2.40 21.51
CA ARG A 101 -16.18 1.66 21.01
C ARG A 101 -15.98 2.01 19.54
N GLN A 102 -14.97 2.82 19.26
CA GLN A 102 -14.59 3.17 17.90
C GLN A 102 -13.87 1.96 17.30
N VAL A 103 -14.59 1.22 16.44
CA VAL A 103 -14.01 0.20 15.59
C VAL A 103 -13.01 0.89 14.67
N ILE A 104 -11.72 0.54 14.78
CA ILE A 104 -10.65 1.00 13.89
C ILE A 104 -10.88 0.35 12.52
N GLY A 105 -11.74 1.01 11.75
CA GLY A 105 -12.15 0.70 10.38
C GLY A 105 -12.93 1.85 9.74
N SER A 106 -13.05 2.99 10.42
CA SER A 106 -13.71 4.19 9.90
C SER A 106 -12.65 5.20 9.48
N GLU A 107 -12.49 5.36 8.17
CA GLU A 107 -12.30 6.65 7.50
C GLU A 107 -11.46 7.65 8.32
N ARG A 108 -10.12 7.51 8.32
CA ARG A 108 -9.30 8.72 8.52
C ARG A 108 -9.76 9.67 7.43
N GLY A 109 -10.37 10.78 7.84
CA GLY A 109 -10.89 11.79 6.94
C GLY A 109 -9.82 12.17 5.94
N ALA A 110 -9.96 11.64 4.72
CA ALA A 110 -9.09 11.98 3.63
C ALA A 110 -9.19 13.50 3.49
N ALA A 111 -8.05 14.19 3.69
CA ALA A 111 -7.98 15.58 3.29
C ALA A 111 -8.47 15.64 1.82
N PRO A 112 -9.35 16.58 1.46
CA PRO A 112 -9.94 16.61 0.13
C PRO A 112 -8.81 16.59 -0.91
N GLU A 113 -8.78 15.55 -1.72
CA GLU A 113 -7.79 15.40 -2.78
C GLU A 113 -8.01 16.54 -3.77
N ALA A 114 -7.11 17.52 -3.77
CA ALA A 114 -7.17 18.60 -4.77
C ALA A 114 -6.54 18.08 -6.06
N ILE A 115 -7.38 17.67 -7.02
CA ILE A 115 -6.92 17.09 -8.28
C ILE A 115 -7.20 18.04 -9.45
N ARG A 116 -6.18 18.31 -10.25
CA ARG A 116 -6.31 19.13 -11.47
C ARG A 116 -6.73 18.26 -12.65
N ALA A 117 -7.61 18.80 -13.49
CA ALA A 117 -7.99 18.17 -14.75
C ALA A 117 -6.75 17.94 -15.66
N VAL A 118 -6.83 16.92 -16.51
CA VAL A 118 -5.77 16.65 -17.50
C VAL A 118 -5.66 17.83 -18.46
N SER A 119 -4.48 18.43 -18.55
CA SER A 119 -4.18 19.53 -19.47
C SER A 119 -3.22 19.09 -20.57
N ARG A 120 -3.42 19.59 -21.79
CA ARG A 120 -2.41 19.54 -22.84
C ARG A 120 -1.44 20.70 -22.64
N VAL A 121 -0.14 20.40 -22.60
CA VAL A 121 0.93 21.40 -22.49
C VAL A 121 1.87 21.26 -23.68
N ARG A 122 2.37 22.38 -24.19
CA ARG A 122 3.33 22.38 -25.30
C ARG A 122 4.74 22.28 -24.74
N THR A 123 5.51 21.32 -25.21
CA THR A 123 6.90 21.05 -24.82
C THR A 123 7.83 21.12 -26.04
N GLU A 124 9.14 21.08 -25.82
CA GLU A 124 10.12 20.98 -26.91
C GLU A 124 9.95 19.71 -27.74
N ALA A 125 9.49 18.62 -27.11
CA ALA A 125 9.23 17.33 -27.76
C ALA A 125 7.84 17.24 -28.43
N GLY A 126 7.04 18.31 -28.39
CA GLY A 126 5.68 18.35 -28.93
C GLY A 126 4.61 18.53 -27.86
N TRP A 127 3.39 18.07 -28.14
CA TRP A 127 2.30 18.12 -27.16
C TRP A 127 2.49 17.03 -26.10
N ALA A 128 2.33 17.42 -24.84
CA ALA A 128 2.35 16.53 -23.70
C ALA A 128 1.02 16.61 -22.95
N LEU A 129 0.66 15.53 -22.28
CA LEU A 129 -0.44 15.48 -21.33
C LEU A 129 0.12 15.60 -19.92
N GLU A 130 -0.51 16.44 -19.10
CA GLU A 130 -0.14 16.62 -17.71
C GLU A 130 -1.37 16.53 -16.81
N THR A 131 -1.24 15.86 -15.67
CA THR A 131 -2.18 15.96 -14.57
C THR A 131 -1.45 15.99 -13.24
N THR A 132 -2.09 16.56 -12.22
CA THR A 132 -1.53 16.66 -10.87
C THR A 132 -2.59 16.36 -9.84
N ALA A 133 -2.25 15.52 -8.87
CA ALA A 133 -3.08 15.17 -7.73
C ALA A 133 -2.34 15.54 -6.43
N GLN A 134 -3.06 16.17 -5.50
CA GLN A 134 -2.60 16.35 -4.14
C GLN A 134 -3.05 15.14 -3.31
N LEU A 135 -2.11 14.31 -2.91
CA LEU A 135 -2.34 13.18 -2.01
C LEU A 135 -2.06 13.61 -0.56
N GLU A 136 -2.50 12.80 0.40
CA GLU A 136 -2.06 12.93 1.78
C GLU A 136 -0.52 12.74 1.85
N GLY A 137 0.19 13.77 2.31
CA GLY A 137 1.65 13.73 2.48
C GLY A 137 2.50 13.93 1.21
N ALA A 138 1.92 13.96 0.02
CA ALA A 138 2.67 14.12 -1.23
C ALA A 138 1.88 14.83 -2.33
N ARG A 139 2.59 15.46 -3.27
CA ARG A 139 2.00 15.89 -4.55
C ARG A 139 2.51 14.99 -5.66
N VAL A 140 1.59 14.43 -6.45
CA VAL A 140 1.92 13.58 -7.59
C VAL A 140 1.57 14.31 -8.88
N SER A 141 2.50 14.29 -9.83
CA SER A 141 2.29 14.81 -11.18
C SER A 141 2.64 13.74 -12.20
N LEU A 142 1.84 13.63 -13.25
CA LEU A 142 2.07 12.72 -14.37
C LEU A 142 2.28 13.53 -15.61
N HIS A 143 3.30 13.16 -16.39
CA HIS A 143 3.60 13.79 -17.67
C HIS A 143 3.83 12.73 -18.74
N ALA A 144 3.00 12.73 -19.77
CA ALA A 144 3.13 11.83 -20.91
C ALA A 144 3.43 12.64 -22.17
N VAL A 145 4.31 12.13 -23.03
CA VAL A 145 4.56 12.68 -24.38
C VAL A 145 4.21 11.58 -25.38
N PRO A 146 2.92 11.38 -25.72
CA PRO A 146 2.45 10.22 -26.48
C PRO A 146 3.14 10.02 -27.84
N SER A 147 3.55 11.12 -28.48
CA SER A 147 4.26 11.10 -29.76
C SER A 147 5.71 10.63 -29.67
N ALA A 148 6.34 10.73 -28.49
CA ALA A 148 7.73 10.34 -28.28
C ALA A 148 7.85 8.94 -27.67
N ASP A 149 7.03 8.63 -26.67
CA ASP A 149 6.92 7.29 -26.08
C ASP A 149 5.46 7.02 -25.69
N PRO A 150 4.70 6.27 -26.51
CA PRO A 150 3.28 6.05 -26.27
C PRO A 150 3.01 5.10 -25.10
N ARG A 151 4.02 4.43 -24.55
CA ARG A 151 3.86 3.39 -23.53
C ARG A 151 4.37 3.81 -22.16
N ARG A 152 5.05 4.95 -22.05
CA ARG A 152 5.69 5.37 -20.79
C ARG A 152 5.30 6.78 -20.39
N VAL A 153 5.17 6.97 -19.09
CA VAL A 153 4.75 8.20 -18.45
C VAL A 153 5.77 8.56 -17.38
N TRP A 154 6.12 9.84 -17.28
CA TRP A 154 6.87 10.37 -16.16
C TRP A 154 5.95 10.52 -14.96
N TRP A 155 6.25 9.77 -13.91
CA TRP A 155 5.62 9.88 -12.60
C TRP A 155 6.54 10.68 -11.68
N SER A 156 6.08 11.85 -11.23
CA SER A 156 6.81 12.74 -10.32
C SER A 156 6.12 12.80 -8.98
N ILE A 157 6.83 12.50 -7.88
CA ILE A 157 6.34 12.66 -6.51
C ILE A 157 7.15 13.76 -5.84
N ARG A 158 6.47 14.82 -5.39
CA ARG A 158 7.05 15.85 -4.54
C ARG A 158 6.67 15.59 -3.10
N ILE A 159 7.68 15.42 -2.26
CA ILE A 159 7.55 15.25 -0.82
C ILE A 159 8.09 16.48 -0.07
N PRO A 160 7.44 16.90 1.03
CA PRO A 160 7.93 17.98 1.87
C PRO A 160 9.06 17.45 2.77
N THR A 161 10.30 17.63 2.34
CA THR A 161 11.51 17.32 3.12
C THR A 161 12.42 18.55 3.22
N THR A 162 13.14 18.67 4.33
CA THR A 162 14.10 19.76 4.57
C THR A 162 15.48 19.49 3.98
N ALA A 163 15.79 18.25 3.62
CA ALA A 163 17.06 17.87 3.01
C ALA A 163 16.90 16.73 1.99
N PRO A 164 17.65 16.77 0.87
CA PRO A 164 17.66 15.68 -0.08
C PRO A 164 18.26 14.42 0.55
N ASP A 165 17.56 13.31 0.42
CA ASP A 165 18.03 11.99 0.88
C ASP A 165 18.53 11.17 -0.32
N GLU A 166 19.83 10.89 -0.34
CA GLU A 166 20.46 10.05 -1.37
C GLU A 166 20.02 8.58 -1.28
N THR A 167 19.59 8.14 -0.09
CA THR A 167 19.04 6.79 0.15
C THR A 167 17.55 6.71 -0.18
N CYS A 168 16.96 7.81 -0.68
CA CYS A 168 15.56 7.84 -1.05
C CYS A 168 15.23 6.75 -2.07
N SER A 169 14.25 5.92 -1.71
CA SER A 169 13.62 4.94 -2.58
C SER A 169 12.12 5.19 -2.66
N THR A 170 11.51 4.67 -3.73
CA THR A 170 10.06 4.63 -3.90
C THR A 170 9.60 3.18 -3.91
N ARG A 171 8.61 2.86 -3.10
CA ARG A 171 7.95 1.55 -3.05
C ARG A 171 6.46 1.75 -3.22
N VAL A 172 5.82 0.96 -4.06
CA VAL A 172 4.38 1.02 -4.28
C VAL A 172 3.78 -0.36 -4.06
N LEU A 173 2.64 -0.40 -3.39
CA LEU A 173 1.80 -1.58 -3.23
C LEU A 173 0.48 -1.33 -3.96
N VAL A 174 0.13 -2.25 -4.85
CA VAL A 174 -1.11 -2.25 -5.62
C VAL A 174 -1.86 -3.52 -5.23
N ASP A 175 -2.98 -3.35 -4.53
CA ASP A 175 -3.75 -4.48 -3.98
C ASP A 175 -2.88 -5.47 -3.16
N GLY A 176 -1.90 -4.92 -2.44
CA GLY A 176 -0.94 -5.70 -1.63
C GLY A 176 0.23 -6.29 -2.43
N THR A 177 0.22 -6.22 -3.76
CA THR A 177 1.34 -6.64 -4.60
C THR A 177 2.35 -5.52 -4.74
N ARG A 178 3.63 -5.81 -4.49
CA ARG A 178 4.71 -4.84 -4.66
C ARG A 178 4.95 -4.57 -6.13
N VAL A 179 4.94 -3.29 -6.49
CA VAL A 179 5.36 -2.78 -7.78
C VAL A 179 6.60 -1.92 -7.54
N ASP A 180 7.72 -2.33 -8.12
CA ASP A 180 8.95 -1.56 -8.10
C ASP A 180 8.90 -0.50 -9.19
N LEU A 181 9.08 0.75 -8.80
CA LEU A 181 9.22 1.87 -9.73
C LEU A 181 10.70 2.21 -9.87
N GLU A 182 11.19 2.25 -11.11
CA GLU A 182 12.55 2.67 -11.38
C GLU A 182 12.69 4.18 -11.16
N VAL A 183 13.42 4.56 -10.11
CA VAL A 183 13.74 5.97 -9.83
C VAL A 183 14.82 6.41 -10.81
N VAL A 184 14.44 7.23 -11.78
CA VAL A 184 15.37 7.71 -12.81
C VAL A 184 16.08 8.97 -12.35
N GLN A 185 15.38 9.88 -11.66
CA GLN A 185 15.94 11.17 -11.27
C GLN A 185 15.44 11.62 -9.89
N ARG A 186 16.32 12.33 -9.17
CA ARG A 186 16.01 13.01 -7.91
C ARG A 186 16.41 14.48 -8.05
N HIS A 187 15.49 15.39 -7.79
CA HIS A 187 15.75 16.82 -7.87
C HIS A 187 15.39 17.50 -6.54
N PRO A 188 16.30 18.25 -5.91
CA PRO A 188 15.91 19.14 -4.83
C PRO A 188 14.97 20.22 -5.39
N VAL A 189 13.92 20.55 -4.67
CA VAL A 189 12.98 21.63 -4.99
C VAL A 189 12.83 22.56 -3.80
N VAL A 190 12.28 23.75 -4.04
CA VAL A 190 11.95 24.67 -2.95
C VAL A 190 10.98 23.95 -2.00
N GLU A 191 11.40 23.78 -0.75
CA GLU A 191 10.64 23.09 0.31
C GLU A 191 10.38 21.59 0.07
N GLY A 192 11.31 20.90 -0.60
CA GLY A 192 11.18 19.45 -0.72
C GLY A 192 12.16 18.75 -1.63
N GLN A 193 11.78 17.54 -1.99
CA GLN A 193 12.45 16.70 -2.98
C GLN A 193 11.43 16.19 -3.98
N GLU A 194 11.77 16.26 -5.26
CA GLU A 194 11.00 15.67 -6.35
C GLU A 194 11.71 14.40 -6.83
N VAL A 195 10.99 13.28 -6.76
CA VAL A 195 11.44 11.97 -7.22
C VAL A 195 10.70 11.64 -8.50
N ARG A 196 11.45 11.38 -9.58
CA ARG A 196 10.89 11.04 -10.89
C ARG A 196 11.18 9.59 -11.23
N SER A 197 10.13 8.90 -11.63
CA SER A 197 10.18 7.53 -12.14
C SER A 197 9.57 7.49 -13.53
N LEU A 198 10.11 6.64 -14.38
CA LEU A 198 9.49 6.34 -15.67
C LEU A 198 8.64 5.08 -15.48
N VAL A 199 7.35 5.18 -15.79
CA VAL A 199 6.37 4.13 -15.48
C VAL A 199 5.67 3.70 -16.76
N ASP A 200 5.56 2.39 -16.95
CA ASP A 200 4.78 1.83 -18.07
C ASP A 200 3.29 2.10 -17.89
N LEU A 201 2.60 2.33 -19.00
CA LEU A 201 1.17 2.64 -18.99
C LEU A 201 0.33 1.47 -18.45
N ASP A 202 0.79 0.23 -18.61
CA ASP A 202 0.15 -0.96 -18.03
C ASP A 202 0.21 -0.94 -16.50
N VAL A 203 1.33 -0.47 -15.92
CA VAL A 203 1.48 -0.29 -14.47
C VAL A 203 0.56 0.82 -13.97
N LEU A 204 0.50 1.94 -14.70
CA LEU A 204 -0.44 3.03 -14.40
C LEU A 204 -1.91 2.58 -14.47
N THR A 205 -2.24 1.74 -15.43
CA THR A 205 -3.59 1.15 -15.57
C THR A 205 -3.92 0.27 -14.36
N ALA A 206 -2.96 -0.53 -13.89
CA ALA A 206 -3.11 -1.30 -12.66
C ALA A 206 -3.35 -0.38 -11.46
N PHE A 207 -2.65 0.75 -11.35
CA PHE A 207 -2.87 1.72 -10.25
C PHE A 207 -4.27 2.33 -10.30
N ALA A 208 -4.73 2.66 -11.51
CA ALA A 208 -6.03 3.30 -11.75
C ALA A 208 -7.23 2.38 -11.47
N THR A 209 -7.04 1.07 -11.58
CA THR A 209 -8.11 0.06 -11.46
C THR A 209 -8.04 -0.76 -10.17
N ALA A 210 -6.96 -0.61 -9.39
CA ALA A 210 -6.78 -1.29 -8.12
C ALA A 210 -7.82 -0.88 -7.07
N ALA A 211 -8.13 -1.78 -6.16
CA ALA A 211 -8.95 -1.45 -4.99
C ALA A 211 -8.19 -0.56 -4.00
N ARG A 212 -6.86 -0.68 -3.96
CA ARG A 212 -6.00 0.08 -3.05
C ARG A 212 -4.60 0.30 -3.64
N VAL A 213 -4.14 1.55 -3.64
CA VAL A 213 -2.76 1.91 -3.96
C VAL A 213 -2.15 2.70 -2.81
N ILE A 214 -1.04 2.20 -2.29
CA ILE A 214 -0.25 2.85 -1.24
C ILE A 214 1.17 2.93 -1.74
N GLY A 215 1.85 4.03 -1.47
CA GLY A 215 3.28 4.09 -1.68
C GLY A 215 4.02 4.76 -0.55
N GLN A 216 5.33 4.56 -0.58
CA GLN A 216 6.26 5.24 0.28
C GLN A 216 7.40 5.78 -0.57
N THR A 217 7.67 7.08 -0.44
CA THR A 217 8.75 7.77 -1.15
C THR A 217 9.63 8.50 -0.15
N CYS A 218 10.91 8.15 -0.11
CA CYS A 218 11.88 8.65 0.88
C CYS A 218 11.34 8.56 2.33
N GLY A 219 10.66 7.46 2.68
CA GLY A 219 10.06 7.27 4.01
C GLY A 219 8.69 7.93 4.21
N HIS A 220 8.24 8.82 3.32
CA HIS A 220 6.92 9.43 3.38
C HIS A 220 5.86 8.54 2.73
N GLU A 221 4.87 8.15 3.52
CA GLU A 221 3.73 7.38 3.04
C GLU A 221 2.72 8.28 2.33
N TRP A 222 2.09 7.74 1.29
CA TRP A 222 1.00 8.35 0.56
C TRP A 222 0.01 7.28 0.12
N VAL A 223 -1.25 7.64 0.01
CA VAL A 223 -2.35 6.77 -0.42
C VAL A 223 -3.04 7.44 -1.59
N VAL A 224 -3.42 6.65 -2.59
CA VAL A 224 -4.25 7.12 -3.71
C VAL A 224 -5.71 6.83 -3.36
N GLY A 225 -6.50 7.88 -3.17
CA GLY A 225 -7.93 7.76 -2.95
C GLY A 225 -8.71 7.44 -4.24
N PRO A 226 -10.01 7.10 -4.12
CA PRO A 226 -10.83 6.78 -5.28
C PRO A 226 -10.95 7.90 -6.31
N GLU A 227 -10.91 9.17 -5.87
CA GLU A 227 -10.95 10.31 -6.79
C GLU A 227 -9.68 10.40 -7.63
N ALA A 228 -8.50 10.30 -6.99
CA ALA A 228 -7.23 10.24 -7.69
C ALA A 228 -7.13 9.01 -8.62
N GLN A 229 -7.69 7.86 -8.23
CA GLN A 229 -7.77 6.67 -9.10
C GLN A 229 -8.62 6.91 -10.35
N GLY A 230 -9.82 7.48 -10.21
CA GLY A 230 -10.65 7.82 -11.37
C GLY A 230 -9.98 8.82 -12.33
N ARG A 231 -9.14 9.72 -11.79
CA ARG A 231 -8.35 10.68 -12.58
C ARG A 231 -7.15 10.01 -13.27
N LEU A 232 -6.49 9.08 -12.60
CA LEU A 232 -5.46 8.23 -13.20
C LEU A 232 -6.04 7.47 -14.39
N LEU A 233 -7.23 6.88 -14.25
CA LEU A 233 -7.91 6.17 -15.33
C LEU A 233 -8.16 7.09 -16.53
N GLY A 234 -8.78 8.25 -16.30
CA GLY A 234 -9.05 9.20 -17.38
C GLY A 234 -7.77 9.77 -18.03
N PHE A 235 -6.67 9.86 -17.29
CA PHE A 235 -5.37 10.21 -17.85
C PHE A 235 -4.84 9.10 -18.76
N VAL A 236 -4.87 7.84 -18.31
CA VAL A 236 -4.45 6.67 -19.10
C VAL A 236 -5.26 6.55 -20.39
N GLU A 237 -6.58 6.70 -20.31
CA GLU A 237 -7.47 6.69 -21.47
C GLU A 237 -7.06 7.76 -22.48
N ARG A 238 -6.82 8.99 -22.01
CA ARG A 238 -6.40 10.09 -22.89
C ARG A 238 -5.02 9.86 -23.51
N VAL A 239 -4.05 9.29 -22.77
CA VAL A 239 -2.75 8.92 -23.34
C VAL A 239 -2.94 7.92 -24.49
N ASN A 240 -3.75 6.87 -24.28
CA ASN A 240 -4.05 5.87 -25.31
C ASN A 240 -4.73 6.48 -26.55
N GLU A 241 -5.69 7.39 -26.36
CA GLU A 241 -6.34 8.12 -27.46
C GLU A 241 -5.34 8.93 -28.30
N GLU A 242 -4.48 9.74 -27.66
CA GLU A 242 -3.47 10.54 -28.37
C GLU A 242 -2.43 9.66 -29.07
N SER A 243 -2.01 8.55 -28.44
CA SER A 243 -1.08 7.60 -29.03
C SER A 243 -1.64 6.94 -30.28
N ALA A 244 -2.94 6.59 -30.27
CA ALA A 244 -3.63 6.04 -31.43
C ALA A 244 -3.72 7.06 -32.58
N LEU A 245 -3.93 8.34 -32.27
CA LEU A 245 -3.96 9.43 -33.27
C LEU A 245 -2.57 9.78 -33.82
N SER A 246 -1.51 9.52 -33.06
CA SER A 246 -0.13 9.85 -33.43
C SER A 246 0.59 8.73 -34.19
N SER A 247 -0.02 7.54 -34.27
CA SER A 247 0.53 6.41 -35.00
C SER A 247 0.23 6.55 -36.50
N PRO A 248 1.25 6.59 -37.39
CA PRO A 248 1.06 6.78 -38.83
C PRO A 248 0.44 5.58 -39.55
#